data_AF-A0A7C6KXC6-F1
#
_entry.id   AF-A0A7C6KXC6-F1
#
_cell.length_a   1.000
_cell.length_b   1.000
_cell.length_c   1.000
_cell.angle_alpha   90.00
_cell.angle_beta   90.00
_cell.angle_gamma   90.00
#
_symmetry.space_group_name_H-M   'P 1'
#
loop_
_entity.id
_entity.type
_entity.pdbx_description
1 polymer ?
#
loop_
_entity_poly.entity_id
_entity_poly.type
_entity_poly.pdbx_seq_one_letter_code
_entity_poly.pdbx_strand_id
1 'polypeptide(L)'
;RNKTIYHRKNEEITKRLQEIIEDAYTLTKELGEAYAELPEYQLLQRVLKEQTEITEEGKIVPVEKEKISPDSLQNPSDPDATYRKKAGKDHKGYVANIVETIDEKGSIITSYDYDVNTHSDSSFCKETIEKLGKQEKEITIIADGAYSSTENIELADKNNIELITTALIGKLPDEIQSEFELDETTHEIIKCPKGEKPYKTRYYEKTGLYRASFNKKTCEHCPLREKCGAKLQKKSAYVLITAKTIQRASYLKKMSTEKYSVLQKIRNGVEGIPSILRRKYHVDVIPVRGLVRSKIWFSFKIGAINAKKVLKMAAEMAATLYKNIKFRFNLTKSGKNQVKLSLVA
;
A
#
# COMPACT_ATOMS: atom_id res chain seq x y z
N ARG A 1 3.99 -22.92 31.28
CA ARG A 1 4.03 -24.10 30.37
C ARG A 1 2.62 -24.68 30.33
N ASN A 2 1.82 -24.39 29.29
CA ASN A 2 0.46 -24.95 29.19
C ASN A 2 0.56 -26.46 28.95
N LYS A 3 0.11 -27.26 29.93
CA LYS A 3 0.29 -28.72 30.00
C LYS A 3 -0.82 -29.53 29.30
N THR A 4 -1.73 -28.90 28.58
CA THR A 4 -2.88 -29.60 27.99
C THR A 4 -2.97 -29.27 26.50
N ILE A 5 -2.37 -30.12 25.67
CA ILE A 5 -2.62 -30.12 24.22
C ILE A 5 -3.73 -31.15 24.00
N TYR A 6 -4.94 -30.67 23.71
CA TYR A 6 -6.05 -31.54 23.32
C TYR A 6 -5.84 -31.99 21.87
N HIS A 7 -5.34 -33.22 21.67
CA HIS A 7 -5.33 -33.84 20.34
C HIS A 7 -6.71 -34.42 20.02
N ARG A 8 -7.33 -34.00 18.92
CA ARG A 8 -8.65 -34.45 18.47
C ARG A 8 -8.68 -34.70 16.96
N LYS A 9 -9.61 -35.56 16.53
CA LYS A 9 -9.84 -35.86 15.11
C LYS A 9 -10.57 -34.70 14.44
N ASN A 10 -10.24 -34.44 13.17
CA ASN A 10 -10.76 -33.32 12.39
C ASN A 10 -12.30 -33.38 12.21
N GLU A 11 -12.85 -34.60 12.18
CA GLU A 11 -14.28 -34.90 12.01
C GLU A 11 -15.16 -34.40 13.18
N GLU A 12 -14.59 -34.17 14.36
CA GLU A 12 -15.33 -33.72 15.56
C GLU A 12 -15.40 -32.19 15.71
N ILE A 13 -14.68 -31.42 14.88
CA ILE A 13 -14.49 -29.98 15.09
C ILE A 13 -15.80 -29.21 14.97
N THR A 14 -16.60 -29.48 13.94
CA THR A 14 -17.86 -28.76 13.70
C THR A 14 -18.86 -29.02 14.82
N LYS A 15 -19.02 -30.28 15.23
CA LYS A 15 -19.93 -30.65 16.32
C LYS A 15 -19.53 -29.96 17.62
N ARG A 16 -18.24 -29.97 17.94
CA ARG A 16 -17.74 -29.37 19.17
C ARG A 16 -17.79 -27.85 19.16
N LEU A 17 -17.57 -27.21 18.01
CA LEU A 17 -17.78 -25.77 17.85
C LEU A 17 -19.23 -25.41 18.18
N GLN A 18 -20.18 -26.18 17.65
CA GLN A 18 -21.59 -26.02 17.95
C GLN A 18 -21.89 -26.17 19.45
N GLU A 19 -21.37 -27.23 20.10
CA GLU A 19 -21.52 -27.44 21.55
C GLU A 19 -20.95 -26.25 22.36
N ILE A 20 -19.76 -25.76 22.02
CA ILE A 20 -19.13 -24.62 22.71
C ILE A 20 -19.95 -23.32 22.53
N ILE A 21 -20.53 -23.10 21.34
CA ILE A 21 -21.40 -21.96 21.08
C ILE A 21 -22.68 -22.06 21.93
N GLU A 22 -23.30 -23.23 22.01
CA GLU A 22 -24.49 -23.48 22.82
C GLU A 22 -24.21 -23.28 24.32
N ASP A 23 -23.09 -23.78 24.82
CA ASP A 23 -22.63 -23.57 26.20
C ASP A 23 -22.41 -22.08 26.50
N ALA A 24 -21.68 -21.38 25.63
CA ALA A 24 -21.41 -19.95 25.78
C ALA A 24 -22.68 -19.10 25.71
N TYR A 25 -23.63 -19.45 24.84
CA TYR A 25 -24.90 -18.77 24.72
C TYR A 25 -25.80 -18.99 25.94
N THR A 26 -25.84 -20.22 26.47
CA THR A 26 -26.56 -20.53 27.70
C THR A 26 -25.95 -19.76 28.87
N LEU A 27 -24.63 -19.78 29.00
CA LEU A 27 -23.91 -19.03 30.04
C LEU A 27 -24.23 -17.52 29.98
N THR A 28 -24.20 -16.91 28.80
CA THR A 28 -24.51 -15.48 28.65
C THR A 28 -25.98 -15.14 28.92
N LYS A 29 -26.91 -16.05 28.65
CA LYS A 29 -28.32 -15.89 29.04
C LYS A 29 -28.53 -15.96 30.55
N GLU A 30 -27.96 -16.96 31.21
CA GLU A 30 -28.13 -17.17 32.66
C GLU A 30 -27.46 -16.05 33.47
N LEU A 31 -26.31 -15.55 33.01
CA LEU A 31 -25.59 -14.49 33.71
C LEU A 31 -26.18 -13.09 33.49
N GLY A 32 -26.94 -12.88 32.40
CA GLY A 32 -27.56 -11.59 32.08
C GLY A 32 -26.56 -10.43 32.11
N GLU A 33 -26.88 -9.40 32.87
CA GLU A 33 -26.01 -8.20 33.04
C GLU A 33 -25.12 -8.26 34.28
N ALA A 34 -25.17 -9.33 35.08
CA ALA A 34 -24.45 -9.43 36.36
C ALA A 34 -22.92 -9.24 36.23
N TYR A 35 -22.37 -9.52 35.05
CA TYR A 35 -20.95 -9.40 34.74
C TYR A 35 -20.66 -8.47 33.55
N ALA A 36 -21.58 -7.58 33.20
CA ALA A 36 -21.45 -6.68 32.04
C ALA A 36 -20.16 -5.82 32.06
N GLU A 37 -19.64 -5.51 33.25
CA GLU A 37 -18.41 -4.73 33.43
C GLU A 37 -17.13 -5.56 33.30
N LEU A 38 -17.20 -6.90 33.29
CA LEU A 38 -16.02 -7.75 33.15
C LEU A 38 -15.56 -7.80 31.67
N PRO A 39 -14.29 -7.45 31.36
CA PRO A 39 -13.79 -7.49 30.00
C PRO A 39 -13.91 -8.87 29.34
N GLU A 40 -13.69 -9.95 30.09
CA GLU A 40 -13.81 -11.31 29.59
C GLU A 40 -15.24 -11.65 29.16
N TYR A 41 -16.23 -11.16 29.90
CA TYR A 41 -17.64 -11.34 29.59
C TYR A 41 -18.04 -10.54 28.35
N GLN A 42 -17.57 -9.29 28.25
CA GLN A 42 -17.76 -8.47 27.05
C GLN A 42 -17.15 -9.11 25.80
N LEU A 43 -15.97 -9.74 25.91
CA LEU A 43 -15.33 -10.46 24.81
C LEU A 43 -16.11 -11.72 24.40
N LEU A 44 -16.68 -12.45 25.37
CA LEU A 44 -17.55 -13.60 25.10
C LEU A 44 -18.80 -13.16 24.33
N GLN A 45 -19.47 -12.11 24.80
CA GLN A 45 -20.63 -11.53 24.13
C GLN A 45 -20.29 -11.03 22.72
N ARG A 46 -19.13 -10.37 22.55
CA ARG A 46 -18.63 -9.92 21.25
C ARG A 46 -18.43 -11.08 20.28
N VAL A 47 -17.78 -12.17 20.71
CA VAL A 47 -17.52 -13.32 19.82
C VAL A 47 -18.83 -13.98 19.36
N LEU A 48 -19.81 -14.13 20.26
CA LEU A 48 -21.12 -14.67 19.91
C LEU A 48 -21.81 -13.74 18.91
N LYS A 49 -21.86 -12.44 19.20
CA LYS A 49 -22.49 -11.45 18.31
C LYS A 49 -21.87 -11.41 16.91
N GLU A 50 -20.56 -11.52 16.80
CA GLU A 50 -19.84 -11.34 15.53
C GLU A 50 -19.73 -12.63 14.69
N GLN A 51 -19.83 -13.80 15.31
CA GLN A 51 -19.51 -15.08 14.66
C GLN A 51 -20.64 -16.11 14.74
N THR A 52 -21.81 -15.74 15.25
CA THR A 52 -22.98 -16.62 15.33
C THR A 52 -24.24 -15.91 14.86
N GLU A 53 -25.22 -16.69 14.42
CA GLU A 53 -26.56 -16.24 14.06
C GLU A 53 -27.62 -17.14 14.70
N ILE A 54 -28.82 -16.61 14.90
CA ILE A 54 -29.96 -17.37 15.43
C ILE A 54 -30.84 -17.75 14.23
N THR A 55 -31.09 -19.04 14.06
CA THR A 55 -31.98 -19.56 13.01
C THR A 55 -33.44 -19.23 13.31
N GLU A 56 -34.33 -19.40 12.32
CA GLU A 56 -35.78 -19.22 12.50
C GLU A 56 -36.36 -20.13 13.61
N GLU A 57 -35.71 -21.26 13.85
CA GLU A 57 -36.05 -22.24 14.89
C GLU A 57 -35.55 -21.81 16.29
N GLY A 58 -34.91 -20.65 16.41
CA GLY A 58 -34.35 -20.13 17.66
C GLY A 58 -33.01 -20.75 18.07
N LYS A 59 -32.37 -21.52 17.19
CA LYS A 59 -31.08 -22.17 17.47
C LYS A 59 -29.91 -21.25 17.11
N ILE A 60 -28.94 -21.11 18.01
CA ILE A 60 -27.70 -20.37 17.73
C ILE A 60 -26.73 -21.26 16.95
N VAL A 61 -26.20 -20.77 15.83
CA VAL A 61 -25.29 -21.51 14.94
C VAL A 61 -24.12 -20.62 14.51
N PRO A 62 -22.94 -21.19 14.19
CA PRO A 62 -21.83 -20.41 13.66
C PRO A 62 -22.17 -19.83 12.29
N VAL A 63 -21.76 -18.59 12.07
CA VAL A 63 -21.89 -17.91 10.78
C VAL A 63 -20.86 -18.49 9.79
N GLU A 64 -21.24 -18.58 8.51
CA GLU A 64 -20.34 -18.97 7.43
C GLU A 64 -19.11 -18.05 7.36
N LYS A 65 -17.93 -18.62 7.06
CA LYS A 65 -16.65 -17.91 7.06
C LYS A 65 -16.69 -16.62 6.22
N GLU A 66 -17.39 -16.65 5.09
CA GLU A 66 -17.50 -15.56 4.12
C GLU A 66 -18.30 -14.36 4.66
N LYS A 67 -19.17 -14.57 5.64
CA LYS A 67 -20.00 -13.55 6.28
C LYS A 67 -19.32 -12.94 7.51
N ILE A 68 -18.26 -13.55 8.03
CA ILE A 68 -17.52 -13.04 9.19
C ILE A 68 -16.73 -11.80 8.78
N SER A 69 -17.00 -10.67 9.45
CA SER A 69 -16.29 -9.41 9.19
C SER A 69 -14.79 -9.55 9.47
N PRO A 70 -13.91 -8.95 8.66
CA PRO A 70 -12.48 -8.84 8.96
C PRO A 70 -12.16 -8.14 10.29
N ASP A 71 -13.06 -7.30 10.80
CA ASP A 71 -12.93 -6.61 12.10
C ASP A 71 -13.41 -7.46 13.29
N SER A 72 -13.90 -8.67 13.04
CA SER A 72 -14.33 -9.60 14.10
C SER A 72 -13.17 -9.99 15.02
N LEU A 73 -13.50 -10.32 16.27
CA LEU A 73 -12.57 -10.72 17.31
C LEU A 73 -11.74 -11.93 16.88
N GLN A 74 -10.45 -11.71 16.64
CA GLN A 74 -9.53 -12.77 16.20
C GLN A 74 -8.90 -13.54 17.36
N ASN A 75 -8.67 -12.87 18.49
CA ASN A 75 -8.05 -13.44 19.68
C ASN A 75 -8.51 -12.66 20.93
N PRO A 76 -9.11 -13.30 21.94
CA PRO A 76 -9.54 -12.60 23.15
C PRO A 76 -8.38 -11.97 23.94
N SER A 77 -7.15 -12.48 23.80
CA SER A 77 -5.96 -11.86 24.41
C SER A 77 -5.41 -10.67 23.63
N ASP A 78 -5.94 -10.38 22.44
CA ASP A 78 -5.52 -9.27 21.57
C ASP A 78 -6.75 -8.74 20.79
N PRO A 79 -7.71 -8.10 21.49
CA PRO A 79 -9.03 -7.82 20.93
C PRO A 79 -9.05 -6.73 19.84
N ASP A 80 -7.98 -5.95 19.72
CA ASP A 80 -7.82 -4.91 18.69
C ASP A 80 -7.30 -5.51 17.37
N ALA A 81 -6.75 -6.72 17.39
CA ALA A 81 -6.17 -7.35 16.21
C ALA A 81 -7.26 -7.74 15.20
N THR A 82 -7.13 -7.26 13.97
CA THR A 82 -8.06 -7.58 12.88
C THR A 82 -7.45 -8.52 11.85
N TYR A 83 -8.29 -8.99 10.95
CA TYR A 83 -7.95 -9.92 9.89
C TYR A 83 -7.82 -9.23 8.54
N ARG A 84 -6.88 -9.71 7.70
CA ARG A 84 -6.81 -9.34 6.29
C ARG A 84 -6.32 -10.52 5.46
N LYS A 85 -6.98 -10.77 4.33
CA LYS A 85 -6.49 -11.70 3.31
C LYS A 85 -5.73 -10.93 2.24
N LYS A 86 -4.45 -11.24 2.03
CA LYS A 86 -3.61 -10.58 1.01
C LYS A 86 -2.74 -11.63 0.30
N ALA A 87 -2.70 -11.58 -1.03
CA ALA A 87 -1.93 -12.53 -1.86
C ALA A 87 -2.21 -14.02 -1.54
N GLY A 88 -3.47 -14.36 -1.28
CA GLY A 88 -3.88 -15.74 -0.94
C GLY A 88 -3.49 -16.19 0.47
N LYS A 89 -2.88 -15.32 1.29
CA LYS A 89 -2.51 -15.60 2.67
C LYS A 89 -3.38 -14.83 3.65
N ASP A 90 -3.61 -15.46 4.78
CA ASP A 90 -4.40 -14.95 5.88
C ASP A 90 -3.48 -14.27 6.89
N HIS A 91 -3.75 -13.02 7.22
CA HIS A 91 -2.97 -12.21 8.16
C HIS A 91 -3.86 -11.76 9.32
N LYS A 92 -3.36 -11.88 10.54
CA LYS A 92 -4.02 -11.44 11.78
C LYS A 92 -3.06 -10.51 12.54
N GLY A 93 -3.59 -9.44 13.12
CA GLY A 93 -2.79 -8.45 13.82
C GLY A 93 -2.89 -7.06 13.20
N TYR A 94 -1.73 -6.44 13.02
CA TYR A 94 -1.58 -5.02 12.69
C TYR A 94 -0.73 -4.82 11.44
N VAL A 95 -0.89 -3.66 10.82
CA VAL A 95 -0.15 -3.22 9.64
C VAL A 95 0.56 -1.91 9.95
N ALA A 96 1.73 -1.72 9.34
CA ALA A 96 2.49 -0.49 9.45
C ALA A 96 2.79 0.09 8.07
N ASN A 97 2.64 1.40 7.94
CA ASN A 97 3.11 2.19 6.81
C ASN A 97 4.36 2.96 7.23
N ILE A 98 5.33 3.11 6.33
CA ILE A 98 6.62 3.74 6.63
C ILE A 98 6.97 4.70 5.52
N VAL A 99 7.33 5.93 5.89
CA VAL A 99 7.79 6.97 4.98
C VAL A 99 9.28 7.22 5.25
N GLU A 100 10.08 6.98 4.22
CA GLU A 100 11.52 7.25 4.24
C GLU A 100 11.83 8.43 3.33
N THR A 101 12.49 9.44 3.88
CA THR A 101 13.02 10.58 3.13
C THR A 101 14.47 10.28 2.75
N ILE A 102 14.81 10.57 1.50
CA ILE A 102 16.10 10.26 0.89
C ILE A 102 16.66 11.54 0.28
N ASP A 103 17.93 11.82 0.55
CA ASP A 103 18.70 12.90 -0.07
C ASP A 103 20.11 12.41 -0.45
N GLU A 104 20.97 13.33 -0.89
CA GLU A 104 22.37 13.03 -1.24
C GLU A 104 23.21 12.55 -0.04
N LYS A 105 22.79 12.87 1.19
CA LYS A 105 23.50 12.52 2.42
C LYS A 105 23.12 11.13 2.90
N GLY A 106 21.90 10.67 2.62
CA GLY A 106 21.45 9.32 2.94
C GLY A 106 19.94 9.21 2.99
N SER A 107 19.44 8.28 3.82
CA SER A 107 18.02 8.12 4.03
C SER A 107 17.64 7.89 5.49
N ILE A 108 16.50 8.45 5.88
CA ILE A 108 15.96 8.40 7.25
C ILE A 108 14.46 8.16 7.18
N ILE A 109 13.94 7.35 8.09
CA ILE A 109 12.50 7.19 8.27
C ILE A 109 11.97 8.44 8.98
N THR A 110 11.17 9.25 8.29
CA THR A 110 10.66 10.53 8.79
C THR A 110 9.26 10.42 9.36
N SER A 111 8.49 9.44 8.89
CA SER A 111 7.16 9.15 9.43
C SER A 111 6.88 7.65 9.36
N TYR A 112 6.00 7.17 10.24
CA TYR A 112 5.40 5.85 10.15
C TYR A 112 4.00 5.90 10.77
N ASP A 113 3.13 5.04 10.26
CA ASP A 113 1.82 4.78 10.84
C ASP A 113 1.71 3.30 11.20
N TYR A 114 0.90 3.00 12.21
CA TYR A 114 0.69 1.65 12.74
C TYR A 114 -0.76 1.52 13.17
N ASP A 115 -1.47 0.57 12.56
CA ASP A 115 -2.92 0.42 12.71
C ASP A 115 -3.35 -1.05 12.54
N VAL A 116 -4.63 -1.33 12.72
CA VAL A 116 -5.26 -2.64 12.48
C VAL A 116 -5.17 -3.05 11.02
N ASN A 117 -5.09 -4.35 10.75
CA ASN A 117 -4.90 -4.91 9.40
C ASN A 117 -5.94 -4.48 8.35
N THR A 118 -7.15 -4.14 8.79
CA THR A 118 -8.24 -3.65 7.92
C THR A 118 -7.98 -2.25 7.38
N HIS A 119 -7.05 -1.50 7.98
CA HIS A 119 -6.57 -0.24 7.43
C HIS A 119 -5.85 -0.47 6.10
N SER A 120 -6.31 0.24 5.06
CA SER A 120 -5.86 0.00 3.68
C SER A 120 -4.58 0.77 3.34
N ASP A 121 -3.80 0.23 2.40
CA ASP A 121 -2.60 0.87 1.86
C ASP A 121 -2.96 2.24 1.23
N SER A 122 -4.13 2.35 0.59
CA SER A 122 -4.64 3.61 0.04
C SER A 122 -4.98 4.63 1.11
N SER A 123 -5.53 4.19 2.26
CA SER A 123 -5.88 5.05 3.38
C SER A 123 -4.62 5.66 4.01
N PHE A 124 -3.58 4.85 4.25
CA PHE A 124 -2.28 5.34 4.72
C PHE A 124 -1.67 6.38 3.78
N CYS A 125 -1.78 6.18 2.47
CA CYS A 125 -1.29 7.14 1.48
C CYS A 125 -1.99 8.49 1.63
N LYS A 126 -3.32 8.46 1.69
CA LYS A 126 -4.16 9.64 1.85
C LYS A 126 -3.77 10.43 3.09
N GLU A 127 -3.70 9.75 4.24
CA GLU A 127 -3.32 10.37 5.50
C GLU A 127 -1.90 10.93 5.48
N THR A 128 -0.97 10.24 4.81
CA THR A 128 0.40 10.73 4.64
C THR A 128 0.43 12.03 3.85
N ILE A 129 -0.31 12.10 2.73
CA ILE A 129 -0.42 13.31 1.91
C ILE A 129 -1.08 14.44 2.70
N GLU A 130 -2.15 14.16 3.45
CA GLU A 130 -2.84 15.14 4.29
C GLU A 130 -1.94 15.68 5.41
N LYS A 131 -1.17 14.81 6.08
CA LYS A 131 -0.19 15.20 7.11
C LYS A 131 0.94 16.06 6.56
N LEU A 132 1.41 15.78 5.34
CA LEU A 132 2.41 16.60 4.67
C LEU A 132 1.84 17.97 4.29
N GLY A 133 0.58 18.01 3.86
CA GLY A 133 -0.09 19.22 3.39
C GLY A 133 0.55 19.77 2.11
N LYS A 134 0.15 21.00 1.75
CA LYS A 134 0.63 21.65 0.52
C LYS A 134 2.10 22.02 0.63
N GLN A 135 2.90 21.54 -0.32
CA GLN A 135 4.33 21.80 -0.37
C GLN A 135 4.64 23.07 -1.17
N GLU A 136 5.60 23.87 -0.69
CA GLU A 136 6.08 25.06 -1.42
C GLU A 136 6.81 24.69 -2.72
N LYS A 137 7.55 23.57 -2.69
CA LYS A 137 8.25 22.99 -3.84
C LYS A 137 7.68 21.62 -4.12
N GLU A 138 7.63 21.25 -5.40
CA GLU A 138 7.18 19.92 -5.80
C GLU A 138 8.08 18.87 -5.14
N ILE A 139 7.46 17.93 -4.42
CA ILE A 139 8.15 16.75 -3.86
C ILE A 139 7.64 15.49 -4.55
N THR A 140 8.49 14.48 -4.62
CA THR A 140 8.13 13.20 -5.22
C THR A 140 7.97 12.14 -4.13
N ILE A 141 6.84 11.45 -4.09
CA ILE A 141 6.60 10.28 -3.24
C ILE A 141 6.62 9.04 -4.12
N ILE A 142 7.47 8.07 -3.76
CA ILE A 142 7.54 6.76 -4.43
C ILE A 142 6.88 5.72 -3.52
N ALA A 143 5.87 5.03 -4.03
CA ALA A 143 5.09 4.05 -3.27
C ALA A 143 4.82 2.77 -4.07
N ASP A 144 4.35 1.72 -3.39
CA ASP A 144 3.92 0.49 -4.07
C ASP A 144 2.59 0.71 -4.82
N GLY A 145 2.24 -0.19 -5.75
CA GLY A 145 1.05 -0.07 -6.59
C GLY A 145 -0.25 -0.06 -5.80
N ALA A 146 -0.28 -0.67 -4.61
CA ALA A 146 -1.44 -0.63 -3.73
C ALA A 146 -1.83 0.79 -3.26
N TYR A 147 -0.95 1.79 -3.45
CA TYR A 147 -1.16 3.19 -3.10
C TYR A 147 -1.76 4.01 -4.26
N SER A 148 -1.95 3.41 -5.44
CA SER A 148 -2.26 4.11 -6.71
C SER A 148 -3.74 4.43 -6.95
N SER A 149 -4.52 4.69 -5.89
CA SER A 149 -5.93 5.07 -6.09
C SER A 149 -6.04 6.41 -6.81
N THR A 150 -7.11 6.58 -7.60
CA THR A 150 -7.35 7.82 -8.35
C THR A 150 -7.46 9.01 -7.41
N GLU A 151 -8.12 8.82 -6.26
CA GLU A 151 -8.28 9.82 -5.23
C GLU A 151 -6.93 10.27 -4.64
N ASN A 152 -5.99 9.34 -4.42
CA ASN A 152 -4.67 9.66 -3.88
C ASN A 152 -3.82 10.45 -4.89
N ILE A 153 -3.90 10.11 -6.18
CA ILE A 153 -3.17 10.81 -7.24
C ILE A 153 -3.66 12.26 -7.32
N GLU A 154 -4.97 12.48 -7.35
CA GLU A 154 -5.55 13.83 -7.38
C GLU A 154 -5.25 14.62 -6.11
N LEU A 155 -5.28 13.98 -4.94
CA LEU A 155 -4.96 14.62 -3.68
C LEU A 155 -3.48 15.01 -3.59
N ALA A 156 -2.58 14.15 -4.08
CA ALA A 156 -1.15 14.45 -4.16
C ALA A 156 -0.90 15.67 -5.07
N ASP A 157 -1.50 15.68 -6.26
CA ASP A 157 -1.36 16.78 -7.23
C ASP A 157 -1.83 18.13 -6.63
N LYS A 158 -2.99 18.14 -5.95
CA LYS A 158 -3.50 19.33 -5.23
C LYS A 158 -2.55 19.86 -4.16
N ASN A 159 -1.72 18.99 -3.57
CA ASN A 159 -0.75 19.34 -2.52
C ASN A 159 0.66 19.60 -3.07
N ASN A 160 0.85 19.71 -4.39
CA ASN A 160 2.17 19.87 -5.02
C ASN A 160 3.09 18.66 -4.75
N ILE A 161 2.50 17.45 -4.79
CA ILE A 161 3.18 16.17 -4.54
C ILE A 161 3.02 15.29 -5.78
N GLU A 162 4.13 14.88 -6.38
CA GLU A 162 4.14 13.89 -7.45
C GLU A 162 4.14 12.47 -6.86
N LEU A 163 3.00 11.78 -6.92
CA LEU A 163 2.88 10.39 -6.46
C LEU A 163 3.23 9.40 -7.58
N ILE A 164 4.31 8.64 -7.37
CA ILE A 164 4.83 7.65 -8.30
C ILE A 164 4.71 6.26 -7.68
N THR A 165 3.76 5.47 -8.18
CA THR A 165 3.49 4.09 -7.76
C THR A 165 4.06 3.02 -8.71
N THR A 166 4.42 1.86 -8.16
CA THR A 166 5.13 0.77 -8.87
C THR A 166 4.29 -0.08 -9.81
N ALA A 167 2.96 -0.10 -9.64
CA ALA A 167 2.09 -0.96 -10.44
C ALA A 167 0.77 -0.26 -10.75
N LEU A 168 0.53 -0.09 -12.04
CA LEU A 168 -0.82 0.07 -12.54
C LEU A 168 -1.52 -1.29 -12.35
N ILE A 169 -2.26 -1.45 -11.26
CA ILE A 169 -2.97 -2.69 -10.93
C ILE A 169 -3.87 -3.12 -12.11
N GLY A 170 -3.70 -4.35 -12.63
CA GLY A 170 -4.50 -4.92 -13.73
C GLY A 170 -3.77 -4.96 -15.09
N LYS A 171 -4.50 -5.24 -16.17
CA LYS A 171 -3.91 -5.31 -17.54
C LYS A 171 -3.27 -3.96 -17.89
N LEU A 172 -1.99 -3.98 -18.24
CA LEU A 172 -1.26 -2.79 -18.68
C LEU A 172 -1.89 -2.27 -19.99
N PRO A 173 -2.31 -1.00 -20.04
CA PRO A 173 -2.67 -0.38 -21.29
C PRO A 173 -1.42 -0.14 -22.15
N ASP A 174 -1.60 -0.07 -23.46
CA ASP A 174 -0.54 0.38 -24.35
C ASP A 174 -0.33 1.89 -24.19
N GLU A 175 0.93 2.34 -24.20
CA GLU A 175 1.27 3.77 -24.02
C GLU A 175 0.56 4.68 -25.02
N ILE A 176 0.36 4.20 -26.26
CA ILE A 176 -0.35 4.94 -27.32
C ILE A 176 -1.79 5.29 -26.92
N GLN A 177 -2.40 4.54 -26.01
CA GLN A 177 -3.75 4.85 -25.52
C GLN A 177 -3.81 6.14 -24.67
N SER A 178 -2.66 6.70 -24.26
CA SER A 178 -2.58 8.01 -23.60
C SER A 178 -2.99 9.16 -24.52
N GLU A 179 -2.93 8.96 -25.83
CA GLU A 179 -3.12 9.99 -26.84
C GLU A 179 -4.57 10.09 -27.33
N PHE A 180 -5.49 9.36 -26.69
CA PHE A 180 -6.92 9.61 -26.89
C PHE A 180 -7.33 10.91 -26.19
N GLU A 181 -8.00 11.78 -26.93
CA GLU A 181 -8.52 13.05 -26.42
C GLU A 181 -10.01 12.86 -26.08
N LEU A 182 -10.36 12.99 -24.80
CA LEU A 182 -11.74 12.92 -24.32
C LEU A 182 -12.25 14.32 -23.99
N ASP A 183 -13.51 14.56 -24.28
CA ASP A 183 -14.28 15.61 -23.65
C ASP A 183 -15.16 14.98 -22.56
N GLU A 184 -14.79 15.21 -21.30
CA GLU A 184 -15.53 14.69 -20.16
C GLU A 184 -16.87 15.41 -19.95
N THR A 185 -17.02 16.63 -20.49
CA THR A 185 -18.26 17.42 -20.37
C THR A 185 -19.32 16.94 -21.36
N THR A 186 -18.91 16.66 -22.60
CA THR A 186 -19.82 16.17 -23.65
C THR A 186 -19.86 14.64 -23.74
N HIS A 187 -19.02 13.95 -22.96
CA HIS A 187 -18.84 12.50 -22.98
C HIS A 187 -18.45 11.93 -24.37
N GLU A 188 -17.66 12.69 -25.14
CA GLU A 188 -17.21 12.31 -26.47
C GLU A 188 -15.71 12.00 -26.53
N ILE A 189 -15.32 11.10 -27.43
CA ILE A 189 -13.92 10.95 -27.85
C ILE A 189 -13.69 11.90 -29.04
N ILE A 190 -12.84 12.90 -28.85
CA ILE A 190 -12.53 13.92 -29.85
C ILE A 190 -11.59 13.36 -30.92
N LYS A 191 -10.51 12.70 -30.51
CA LYS A 191 -9.48 12.14 -31.40
C LYS A 191 -8.92 10.83 -30.89
N CYS A 192 -8.53 9.96 -31.82
CA CYS A 192 -7.68 8.80 -31.52
C CYS A 192 -6.18 9.18 -31.58
N PRO A 193 -5.25 8.27 -31.21
CA PRO A 193 -3.81 8.52 -31.23
C PRO A 193 -3.23 8.89 -32.60
N LYS A 194 -3.89 8.48 -33.69
CA LYS A 194 -3.51 8.89 -35.06
C LYS A 194 -4.07 10.27 -35.45
N GLY A 195 -4.87 10.90 -34.59
CA GLY A 195 -5.55 12.18 -34.85
C GLY A 195 -6.91 12.07 -35.55
N GLU A 196 -7.39 10.85 -35.85
CA GLU A 196 -8.68 10.65 -36.53
C GLU A 196 -9.85 10.85 -35.58
N LYS A 197 -10.90 11.56 -36.04
CA LYS A 197 -12.15 11.77 -35.31
C LYS A 197 -13.11 10.59 -35.52
N PRO A 198 -13.68 10.00 -34.45
CA PRO A 198 -14.74 9.00 -34.61
C PRO A 198 -16.00 9.63 -35.20
N TYR A 199 -16.69 8.89 -36.08
CA TYR A 199 -17.97 9.37 -36.63
C TYR A 199 -19.12 9.20 -35.63
N LYS A 200 -18.92 8.36 -34.61
CA LYS A 200 -19.91 8.12 -33.56
C LYS A 200 -19.21 7.76 -32.24
N THR A 201 -19.69 8.38 -31.17
CA THR A 201 -19.28 8.14 -29.78
C THR A 201 -20.48 7.66 -28.98
N ARG A 202 -20.25 6.85 -27.95
CA ARG A 202 -21.27 6.47 -26.97
C ARG A 202 -20.62 6.29 -25.61
N TYR A 203 -21.22 6.89 -24.60
CA TYR A 203 -20.80 6.72 -23.20
C TYR A 203 -21.75 5.77 -22.46
N TYR A 204 -21.18 4.94 -21.59
CA TYR A 204 -21.91 4.01 -20.73
C TYR A 204 -21.71 4.42 -19.28
N GLU A 205 -22.66 5.16 -18.72
CA GLU A 205 -22.58 5.73 -17.35
C GLU A 205 -22.29 4.68 -16.28
N LYS A 206 -22.98 3.52 -16.32
CA LYS A 206 -22.82 2.44 -15.34
C LYS A 206 -21.39 1.90 -15.24
N THR A 207 -20.60 1.97 -16.32
CA THR A 207 -19.25 1.40 -16.38
C THR A 207 -18.17 2.45 -16.63
N GLY A 208 -18.54 3.71 -16.87
CA GLY A 208 -17.61 4.79 -17.26
C GLY A 208 -16.92 4.55 -18.61
N LEU A 209 -17.49 3.72 -19.48
CA LEU A 209 -16.87 3.26 -20.71
C LEU A 209 -17.26 4.15 -21.90
N TYR A 210 -16.27 4.56 -22.68
CA TYR A 210 -16.45 5.25 -23.95
C TYR A 210 -16.28 4.27 -25.10
N ARG A 211 -17.22 4.31 -26.05
CA ARG A 211 -17.14 3.58 -27.32
C ARG A 211 -17.00 4.57 -28.46
N ALA A 212 -15.83 4.60 -29.09
CA ALA A 212 -15.62 5.31 -30.35
C ALA A 212 -15.83 4.34 -31.52
N SER A 213 -16.53 4.79 -32.56
CA SER A 213 -16.70 4.07 -33.82
C SER A 213 -16.09 4.84 -34.98
N PHE A 214 -15.31 4.12 -35.79
CA PHE A 214 -14.54 4.62 -36.92
C PHE A 214 -14.90 3.85 -38.19
N ASN A 215 -14.67 4.47 -39.35
CA ASN A 215 -14.83 3.76 -40.62
C ASN A 215 -13.80 2.63 -40.72
N LYS A 216 -14.21 1.47 -41.26
CA LYS A 216 -13.32 0.31 -41.38
C LYS A 216 -12.02 0.67 -42.10
N LYS A 217 -12.12 1.42 -43.21
CA LYS A 217 -10.98 1.84 -44.04
C LYS A 217 -9.93 2.63 -43.26
N THR A 218 -10.34 3.44 -42.28
CA THR A 218 -9.45 4.26 -41.45
C THR A 218 -8.58 3.40 -40.52
N CYS A 219 -9.15 2.31 -40.00
CA CYS A 219 -8.46 1.45 -39.03
C CYS A 219 -7.83 0.19 -39.65
N GLU A 220 -8.29 -0.27 -40.82
CA GLU A 220 -7.87 -1.54 -41.43
C GLU A 220 -6.36 -1.61 -41.69
N HIS A 221 -5.77 -0.51 -42.19
CA HIS A 221 -4.34 -0.34 -42.47
C HIS A 221 -3.63 0.58 -41.48
N CYS A 222 -4.21 0.81 -40.29
CA CYS A 222 -3.60 1.68 -39.31
C CYS A 222 -2.43 0.97 -38.60
N PRO A 223 -1.21 1.52 -38.59
CA PRO A 223 -0.05 0.89 -37.94
C PRO A 223 -0.21 0.83 -36.41
N LEU A 224 -1.06 1.69 -35.84
CA LEU A 224 -1.32 1.75 -34.40
C LEU A 224 -2.50 0.86 -33.97
N ARG A 225 -3.15 0.12 -34.88
CA ARG A 225 -4.42 -0.60 -34.63
C ARG A 225 -4.34 -1.57 -33.45
N GLU A 226 -3.28 -2.39 -33.42
CA GLU A 226 -3.13 -3.41 -32.38
C GLU A 226 -2.93 -2.79 -30.99
N LYS A 227 -2.13 -1.71 -30.94
CA LYS A 227 -1.81 -0.99 -29.70
C LYS A 227 -2.92 -0.03 -29.24
N CYS A 228 -3.71 0.54 -30.14
CA CYS A 228 -4.82 1.42 -29.75
C CYS A 228 -6.06 0.65 -29.27
N GLY A 229 -6.12 -0.67 -29.51
CA GLY A 229 -7.22 -1.53 -29.09
C GLY A 229 -8.44 -1.50 -30.02
N ALA A 230 -8.27 -1.08 -31.28
CA ALA A 230 -9.34 -1.03 -32.26
C ALA A 230 -9.75 -2.44 -32.74
N LYS A 231 -11.04 -2.75 -32.65
CA LYS A 231 -11.64 -4.01 -33.13
C LYS A 231 -12.42 -3.76 -34.43
N LEU A 232 -12.14 -4.56 -35.46
CA LEU A 232 -12.84 -4.49 -36.73
C LEU A 232 -14.20 -5.20 -36.67
N GLN A 233 -15.19 -4.62 -37.35
CA GLN A 233 -16.51 -5.19 -37.62
C GLN A 233 -16.74 -5.21 -39.13
N LYS A 234 -17.91 -5.76 -39.56
CA LYS A 234 -18.24 -5.91 -40.99
C LYS A 234 -18.12 -4.61 -41.80
N LYS A 235 -18.53 -3.45 -41.23
CA LYS A 235 -18.53 -2.14 -41.91
C LYS A 235 -17.78 -1.02 -41.16
N SER A 236 -17.41 -1.26 -39.91
CA SER A 236 -16.84 -0.24 -39.01
C SER A 236 -15.70 -0.84 -38.18
N ALA A 237 -15.01 0.02 -37.44
CA ALA A 237 -14.12 -0.37 -36.36
C ALA A 237 -14.57 0.33 -35.08
N TYR A 238 -14.30 -0.24 -33.91
CA TYR A 238 -14.58 0.43 -32.64
C TYR A 238 -13.45 0.26 -31.64
N VAL A 239 -13.33 1.24 -30.75
CA VAL A 239 -12.45 1.21 -29.57
C VAL A 239 -13.31 1.37 -28.33
N LEU A 240 -13.02 0.59 -27.29
CA LEU A 240 -13.59 0.75 -25.96
C LEU A 240 -12.48 1.24 -25.03
N ILE A 241 -12.66 2.40 -24.43
CA ILE A 241 -11.66 3.01 -23.54
C ILE A 241 -12.35 3.72 -22.37
N THR A 242 -11.66 3.83 -21.24
CA THR A 242 -12.12 4.59 -20.07
C THR A 242 -11.15 5.74 -19.81
N ALA A 243 -11.59 6.82 -19.17
CA ALA A 243 -10.68 7.89 -18.73
C ALA A 243 -9.53 7.33 -17.86
N LYS A 244 -9.84 6.36 -16.98
CA LYS A 244 -8.85 5.64 -16.18
C LYS A 244 -7.79 4.93 -17.04
N THR A 245 -8.17 4.33 -18.17
CA THR A 245 -7.22 3.68 -19.09
C THR A 245 -6.25 4.68 -19.71
N ILE A 246 -6.74 5.85 -20.11
CA ILE A 246 -5.92 6.92 -20.71
C ILE A 246 -4.93 7.45 -19.68
N GLN A 247 -5.40 7.79 -18.47
CA GLN A 247 -4.53 8.23 -17.37
C GLN A 247 -3.42 7.22 -17.07
N ARG A 248 -3.76 5.92 -17.04
CA ARG A 248 -2.79 4.83 -16.82
C ARG A 248 -1.77 4.72 -17.97
N ALA A 249 -2.19 4.89 -19.22
CA ALA A 249 -1.28 4.88 -20.35
C ALA A 249 -0.34 6.10 -20.33
N SER A 250 -0.86 7.29 -19.99
CA SER A 250 -0.06 8.51 -19.80
C SER A 250 1.01 8.31 -18.73
N TYR A 251 0.65 7.62 -17.65
CA TYR A 251 1.57 7.27 -16.59
C TYR A 251 2.70 6.32 -17.05
N LEU A 252 2.39 5.30 -17.86
CA LEU A 252 3.42 4.43 -18.45
C LEU A 252 4.40 5.20 -19.34
N LYS A 253 3.86 6.07 -20.20
CA LYS A 253 4.67 6.92 -21.09
C LYS A 253 5.59 7.86 -20.31
N LYS A 254 5.17 8.32 -19.12
CA LYS A 254 6.05 9.08 -18.20
C LYS A 254 7.13 8.18 -17.59
N MET A 255 6.78 6.97 -17.15
CA MET A 255 7.71 6.02 -16.52
C MET A 255 8.82 5.51 -17.44
N SER A 256 8.63 5.50 -18.76
CA SER A 256 9.65 5.08 -19.74
C SER A 256 10.73 6.13 -20.00
N THR A 257 10.66 7.31 -19.39
CA THR A 257 11.65 8.38 -19.54
C THR A 257 12.86 8.22 -18.60
N GLU A 258 14.03 8.75 -18.98
CA GLU A 258 15.29 8.64 -18.20
C GLU A 258 15.15 9.14 -16.75
N LYS A 259 14.32 10.17 -16.52
CA LYS A 259 14.02 10.72 -15.19
C LYS A 259 13.47 9.66 -14.23
N TYR A 260 12.69 8.70 -14.74
CA TYR A 260 12.06 7.65 -13.93
C TYR A 260 12.93 6.39 -13.77
N SER A 261 13.96 6.20 -14.59
CA SER A 261 14.94 5.11 -14.41
C SER A 261 15.71 5.25 -13.09
N VAL A 262 16.02 6.48 -12.67
CA VAL A 262 16.67 6.76 -11.37
C VAL A 262 15.73 6.42 -10.20
N LEU A 263 14.45 6.76 -10.32
CA LEU A 263 13.42 6.45 -9.32
C LEU A 263 13.20 4.95 -9.16
N GLN A 264 13.40 4.17 -10.23
CA GLN A 264 13.36 2.71 -10.18
C GLN A 264 14.49 2.10 -9.33
N LYS A 265 15.64 2.77 -9.18
CA LYS A 265 16.68 2.33 -8.23
C LYS A 265 16.27 2.61 -6.78
N ILE A 266 15.61 3.74 -6.53
CA ILE A 266 15.06 4.10 -5.21
C ILE A 266 13.98 3.09 -4.78
N ARG A 267 13.18 2.59 -5.72
CA ARG A 267 12.18 1.54 -5.49
C ARG A 267 12.75 0.29 -4.80
N ASN A 268 13.98 -0.15 -5.14
CA ASN A 268 14.59 -1.30 -4.47
C ASN A 268 14.80 -1.04 -2.97
N GLY A 269 14.93 0.22 -2.56
CA GLY A 269 14.99 0.64 -1.16
C GLY A 269 13.66 0.50 -0.41
N VAL A 270 12.51 0.65 -1.11
CA VAL A 270 11.16 0.54 -0.53
C VAL A 270 10.92 -0.82 0.10
N GLU A 271 11.37 -1.91 -0.53
CA GLU A 271 11.29 -3.27 0.06
C GLU A 271 12.38 -3.55 1.12
N GLY A 272 13.44 -2.75 1.10
CA GLY A 272 14.58 -2.88 1.99
C GLY A 272 14.20 -2.69 3.46
N ILE A 273 13.41 -1.66 3.78
CA ILE A 273 13.02 -1.35 5.16
C ILE A 273 12.11 -2.42 5.77
N PRO A 274 11.01 -2.86 5.12
CA PRO A 274 10.22 -3.99 5.60
C PRO A 274 11.06 -5.27 5.80
N SER A 275 12.00 -5.55 4.88
CA SER A 275 12.91 -6.70 5.00
C SER A 275 13.82 -6.60 6.23
N ILE A 276 14.38 -5.41 6.50
CA ILE A 276 15.22 -5.16 7.68
C ILE A 276 14.41 -5.30 8.96
N LEU A 277 13.20 -4.73 9.00
CA LEU A 277 12.31 -4.81 10.15
C LEU A 277 12.00 -6.26 10.53
N ARG A 278 11.67 -7.10 9.54
CA ARG A 278 11.38 -8.53 9.78
C ARG A 278 12.62 -9.32 10.19
N ARG A 279 13.70 -9.23 9.40
CA ARG A 279 14.88 -10.08 9.59
C ARG A 279 15.76 -9.69 10.78
N LYS A 280 15.93 -8.39 11.05
CA LYS A 280 16.86 -7.88 12.08
C LYS A 280 16.16 -7.38 13.33
N TYR A 281 14.97 -6.80 13.19
CA TYR A 281 14.25 -6.19 14.31
C TYR A 281 13.08 -7.03 14.82
N HIS A 282 12.77 -8.12 14.12
CA HIS A 282 11.80 -9.16 14.48
C HIS A 282 10.40 -8.62 14.76
N VAL A 283 9.92 -7.73 13.88
CA VAL A 283 8.58 -7.12 14.02
C VAL A 283 7.42 -8.11 13.90
N ASP A 284 7.65 -9.29 13.30
CA ASP A 284 6.62 -10.35 13.20
C ASP A 284 6.42 -11.10 14.53
N VAL A 285 7.32 -10.92 15.52
CA VAL A 285 7.28 -11.59 16.83
C VAL A 285 7.45 -10.59 17.98
N ILE A 286 6.67 -9.52 17.95
CA ILE A 286 6.61 -8.53 19.04
C ILE A 286 6.05 -9.22 20.31
N PRO A 287 6.72 -9.11 21.48
CA PRO A 287 6.35 -9.84 22.69
C PRO A 287 5.21 -9.18 23.49
N VAL A 288 4.45 -8.28 22.88
CA VAL A 288 3.33 -7.57 23.49
C VAL A 288 2.09 -7.69 22.60
N ARG A 289 0.91 -7.51 23.21
CA ARG A 289 -0.40 -7.52 22.54
C ARG A 289 -1.11 -6.19 22.75
N GLY A 290 -2.11 -5.93 21.93
CA GLY A 290 -2.86 -4.67 21.89
C GLY A 290 -2.20 -3.63 21.01
N LEU A 291 -3.02 -2.81 20.37
CA LEU A 291 -2.58 -1.85 19.35
C LEU A 291 -1.54 -0.87 19.91
N VAL A 292 -1.85 -0.27 21.06
CA VAL A 292 -1.02 0.78 21.68
C VAL A 292 0.36 0.25 22.06
N ARG A 293 0.41 -0.89 22.77
CA ARG A 293 1.67 -1.48 23.24
C ARG A 293 2.54 -1.94 22.06
N SER A 294 1.92 -2.56 21.06
CA SER A 294 2.62 -3.03 19.86
C SER A 294 3.15 -1.86 19.03
N LYS A 295 2.38 -0.77 18.91
CA LYS A 295 2.80 0.49 18.28
C LYS A 295 4.01 1.11 18.98
N ILE A 296 4.00 1.21 20.31
CA ILE A 296 5.16 1.71 21.09
C ILE A 296 6.40 0.84 20.82
N TRP A 297 6.24 -0.48 20.84
CA TRP A 297 7.35 -1.39 20.55
C TRP A 297 7.91 -1.21 19.14
N PHE A 298 7.02 -1.09 18.16
CA PHE A 298 7.37 -0.81 16.77
C PHE A 298 8.11 0.54 16.63
N SER A 299 7.66 1.56 17.36
CA SER A 299 8.30 2.89 17.41
C SER A 299 9.77 2.80 17.81
N PHE A 300 10.09 2.01 18.84
CA PHE A 300 11.48 1.80 19.27
C PHE A 300 12.31 1.10 18.19
N LYS A 301 11.73 0.17 17.43
CA LYS A 301 12.42 -0.48 16.29
C LYS A 301 12.74 0.52 15.18
N ILE A 302 11.79 1.40 14.84
CA ILE A 302 12.00 2.48 13.88
C ILE A 302 13.11 3.43 14.35
N GLY A 303 13.06 3.87 15.62
CA GLY A 303 14.10 4.71 16.22
C GLY A 303 15.49 4.05 16.16
N ALA A 304 15.57 2.75 16.44
CA ALA A 304 16.83 2.01 16.36
C ALA A 304 17.36 1.87 14.91
N ILE A 305 16.49 1.78 13.91
CA ILE A 305 16.88 1.82 12.50
C ILE A 305 17.46 3.19 12.14
N ASN A 306 16.76 4.26 12.51
CA ASN A 306 17.20 5.63 12.25
C ASN A 306 18.54 5.94 12.93
N ALA A 307 18.69 5.60 14.21
CA ALA A 307 19.95 5.79 14.93
C ALA A 307 21.11 5.09 14.22
N LYS A 308 20.91 3.85 13.77
CA LYS A 308 21.92 3.10 13.02
C LYS A 308 22.25 3.73 11.67
N LYS A 309 21.26 4.25 10.95
CA LYS A 309 21.45 4.95 9.68
C LYS A 309 22.26 6.23 9.86
N VAL A 310 21.88 7.06 10.84
CA VAL A 310 22.59 8.30 11.17
C VAL A 310 24.04 8.04 11.57
N LEU A 311 24.28 7.04 12.44
CA LEU A 311 25.64 6.68 12.83
C LEU A 311 26.49 6.21 11.64
N LYS A 312 25.89 5.45 10.72
CA LYS A 312 26.57 5.02 9.50
C LYS A 312 26.92 6.22 8.61
N MET A 313 25.98 7.13 8.39
CA MET A 313 26.20 8.36 7.61
C MET A 313 27.31 9.22 8.23
N ALA A 314 27.29 9.42 9.55
CA ALA A 314 28.32 10.17 10.26
C ALA A 314 29.71 9.53 10.13
N ALA A 315 29.79 8.20 10.21
CA ALA A 315 31.05 7.47 10.01
C ALA A 315 31.59 7.61 8.58
N GLU A 316 30.73 7.56 7.56
CA GLU A 316 31.11 7.73 6.15
C GLU A 316 31.57 9.17 5.86
N MET A 317 30.90 10.17 6.43
CA MET A 317 31.34 11.57 6.38
C MET A 317 32.70 11.77 7.03
N ALA A 318 32.90 11.22 8.23
CA ALA A 318 34.18 11.29 8.95
C ALA A 318 35.32 10.61 8.17
N ALA A 319 35.07 9.45 7.58
CA ALA A 319 36.05 8.74 6.76
C ALA A 319 36.44 9.53 5.49
N THR A 320 35.47 10.21 4.87
CA THR A 320 35.71 11.06 3.70
C THR A 320 36.54 12.29 4.08
N LEU A 321 36.21 12.95 5.19
CA LEU A 321 36.98 14.06 5.73
C LEU A 321 38.44 13.65 6.03
N TYR A 322 38.62 12.50 6.69
CA TYR A 322 39.94 11.94 6.99
C TYR A 322 40.77 11.66 5.72
N LYS A 323 40.17 11.04 4.70
CA LYS A 323 40.83 10.81 3.40
C LYS A 323 41.25 12.12 2.74
N ASN A 324 40.40 13.14 2.75
CA ASN A 324 40.69 14.44 2.17
C ASN A 324 41.83 15.16 2.91
N ILE A 325 41.84 15.10 4.25
CA ILE A 325 42.93 15.64 5.08
C ILE A 325 44.24 14.90 4.76
N LYS A 326 44.24 13.56 4.74
CA LYS A 326 45.42 12.75 4.43
C LYS A 326 45.97 13.01 3.01
N PHE A 327 45.10 13.20 2.03
CA PHE A 327 45.50 13.53 0.66
C PHE A 327 46.17 14.91 0.58
N ARG A 328 45.63 15.93 1.25
CA ARG A 328 46.26 17.27 1.37
C ARG A 328 47.62 17.21 2.07
N PHE A 329 47.76 16.39 3.12
CA PHE A 329 49.05 16.16 3.77
C PHE A 329 50.08 15.45 2.88
N ASN A 330 49.63 14.55 2.00
CA ASN A 330 50.53 13.90 1.04
C ASN A 330 50.95 14.84 -0.10
N LEU A 331 50.04 15.67 -0.62
CA LEU A 331 50.37 16.69 -1.62
C LEU A 331 51.34 17.75 -1.09
N THR A 332 51.19 18.17 0.16
CA THR A 332 52.12 19.09 0.83
C THR A 332 53.48 18.45 1.13
N LYS A 333 53.57 17.12 1.20
CA LYS A 333 54.85 16.39 1.28
C LYS A 333 55.49 16.12 -0.08
N SER A 334 54.72 15.92 -1.15
CA SER A 334 55.23 15.67 -2.50
C SER A 334 55.58 16.96 -3.27
N GLY A 335 54.95 18.08 -2.93
CA GLY A 335 55.39 19.41 -3.35
C GLY A 335 56.48 19.89 -2.40
N LYS A 336 57.70 20.07 -2.89
CA LYS A 336 58.74 20.83 -2.18
C LYS A 336 58.20 22.23 -1.85
N ASN A 337 57.68 22.43 -0.64
CA ASN A 337 57.75 23.66 0.14
C ASN A 337 57.11 23.42 1.51
N GLN A 338 57.95 23.35 2.54
CA GLN A 338 57.54 23.47 3.93
C GLN A 338 56.88 24.84 4.12
N VAL A 339 55.55 24.90 4.21
CA VAL A 339 54.87 26.05 4.81
C VAL A 339 54.31 25.59 6.15
N LYS A 340 54.88 26.14 7.22
CA LYS A 340 54.40 26.01 8.60
C LYS A 340 52.93 26.41 8.64
N LEU A 341 52.04 25.46 8.92
CA LEU A 341 50.68 25.78 9.36
C LEU A 341 50.73 26.20 10.83
N SER A 342 50.59 27.50 11.08
CA SER A 342 50.18 28.03 12.38
C SER A 342 48.70 27.68 12.60
N LEU A 343 48.42 26.79 13.54
CA LEU A 343 47.09 26.65 14.12
C LEU A 343 46.78 27.94 14.90
N VAL A 344 45.73 28.65 14.48
CA VAL A 344 45.05 29.62 15.33
C VAL A 344 43.79 28.94 15.84
N ALA A 345 43.61 29.03 17.16
CA ALA A 345 42.63 28.34 17.99
C ALA A 345 41.17 28.61 17.63
#